data_AF-A0A6A3M2Y5-F1
#
_entry.id   AF-A0A6A3M2Y5-F1
#
_cell.length_a   1.000
_cell.length_b   1.000
_cell.length_c   1.000
_cell.angle_alpha   90.00
_cell.angle_beta   90.00
_cell.angle_gamma   90.00
#
_symmetry.space_group_name_H-M   'P 1'
#
loop_
_entity.id
_entity.type
_entity.pdbx_description
1 polymer ?
#
loop_
_entity_poly.entity_id
_entity_poly.type
_entity_poly.pdbx_seq_one_letter_code
_entity_poly.pdbx_strand_id
1 'polypeptide(L)'
;MPLSRVIRQRDSNIPGDGPPPSEVLDAMRSYAEGHQVEEMLHILLARLLETQPLDPFEFLIQTLQKDDQLDALEKKAAVHRFDLRREKTKKQLVLQLYKRLVALQRTQHKDKLEAQGVHLARGFLTAQLRLDETRCHMQTLFPSHYRDIIAWFLAHEEELPVAVSVEQFSKTCMQILSTQASA
;
A
#
# COMPACT_ATOMS: atom_id res chain seq x y z
N MET A 1 -16.35 49.20 -36.47
CA MET A 1 -17.25 48.48 -35.55
C MET A 1 -16.88 47.01 -35.58
N PRO A 2 -16.55 46.35 -34.45
CA PRO A 2 -16.21 44.93 -34.48
C PRO A 2 -17.48 44.08 -34.41
N LEU A 3 -17.54 43.06 -35.26
CA LEU A 3 -18.62 42.08 -35.35
C LEU A 3 -18.68 41.25 -34.06
N SER A 4 -19.82 41.31 -33.36
CA SER A 4 -20.14 40.45 -32.22
C SER A 4 -20.08 38.98 -32.64
N ARG A 5 -19.15 38.22 -32.06
CA ARG A 5 -19.16 36.76 -32.14
C ARG A 5 -20.37 36.25 -31.35
N VAL A 6 -21.39 35.80 -32.08
CA VAL A 6 -22.48 35.00 -31.51
C VAL A 6 -21.86 33.68 -31.02
N ILE A 7 -21.73 33.54 -29.70
CA ILE A 7 -21.42 32.26 -29.07
C ILE A 7 -22.64 31.37 -29.32
N ARG A 8 -22.51 30.41 -30.25
CA ARG A 8 -23.49 29.32 -30.35
C ARG A 8 -23.47 28.58 -29.02
N GLN A 9 -24.51 28.79 -28.21
CA GLN A 9 -24.86 27.85 -27.15
C GLN A 9 -25.09 26.50 -27.84
N ARG A 10 -24.17 25.57 -27.58
CA ARG A 10 -24.36 24.17 -27.93
C ARG A 10 -25.46 23.68 -27.02
N ASP A 11 -26.63 23.39 -27.57
CA ASP A 11 -27.66 22.61 -26.87
C ASP A 11 -27.05 21.25 -26.50
N SER A 12 -26.66 21.10 -25.24
CA SER A 12 -26.13 19.88 -24.66
C SER A 12 -27.28 18.95 -24.28
N ASN A 13 -27.92 18.36 -25.29
CA ASN A 13 -28.68 17.12 -25.10
C ASN A 13 -27.73 15.94 -25.37
N ILE A 14 -26.82 15.68 -24.43
CA ILE A 14 -26.04 14.45 -24.37
C ILE A 14 -26.73 13.54 -23.33
N PRO A 15 -27.14 12.31 -23.69
CA PRO A 15 -27.74 11.39 -22.73
C PRO A 15 -26.66 10.95 -21.75
N GLY A 16 -26.68 11.53 -20.54
CA GLY A 16 -25.65 11.31 -19.52
C GLY A 16 -25.44 12.49 -18.56
N ASP A 17 -26.06 13.65 -18.81
CA ASP A 17 -25.85 14.89 -18.03
C ASP A 17 -26.68 14.97 -16.73
N GLY A 18 -26.97 13.81 -16.12
CA GLY A 18 -27.46 13.75 -14.75
C GLY A 18 -26.29 13.84 -13.77
N PRO A 19 -26.46 14.39 -12.56
CA PRO A 19 -25.43 14.30 -11.54
C PRO A 19 -25.00 12.82 -11.40
N PRO A 20 -23.69 12.56 -11.31
CA PRO A 20 -23.19 11.19 -11.25
C PRO A 20 -23.92 10.42 -10.14
N PRO A 21 -24.20 9.12 -10.35
CA PRO A 21 -24.84 8.29 -9.33
C PRO A 21 -24.11 8.45 -7.98
N SER A 22 -24.85 8.46 -6.88
CA SER A 22 -24.27 8.67 -5.54
C SER A 22 -23.12 7.71 -5.23
N GLU A 23 -23.22 6.46 -5.71
CA GLU A 23 -22.17 5.45 -5.58
C GLU A 23 -20.85 5.85 -6.26
N VAL A 24 -20.93 6.54 -7.40
CA VAL A 24 -19.75 7.07 -8.11
C VAL A 24 -19.13 8.22 -7.31
N LEU A 25 -19.96 9.11 -6.76
CA LEU A 25 -19.47 10.22 -5.92
C LEU A 25 -18.80 9.71 -4.63
N ASP A 26 -19.36 8.70 -4.00
CA ASP A 26 -18.80 8.07 -2.79
C ASP A 26 -17.48 7.36 -3.09
N ALA A 27 -17.38 6.69 -4.25
CA ALA A 27 -16.13 6.08 -4.71
C ALA A 27 -15.06 7.14 -5.04
N MET A 28 -15.43 8.23 -5.69
CA MET A 28 -14.52 9.35 -5.97
C MET A 28 -14.01 10.00 -4.69
N ARG A 29 -14.90 10.21 -3.70
CA ARG A 29 -14.53 10.73 -2.38
C ARG A 29 -13.57 9.78 -1.65
N SER A 30 -13.92 8.50 -1.60
CA SER A 30 -13.07 7.48 -0.97
C SER A 30 -11.69 7.39 -1.63
N TYR A 31 -11.64 7.53 -2.96
CA TYR A 31 -10.38 7.59 -3.70
C TYR A 31 -9.58 8.83 -3.31
N ALA A 32 -10.20 10.02 -3.33
CA ALA A 32 -9.54 11.28 -3.01
C ALA A 32 -8.97 11.30 -1.58
N GLU A 33 -9.76 10.84 -0.60
CA GLU A 33 -9.37 10.73 0.80
C GLU A 33 -8.26 9.69 0.99
N GLY A 34 -8.44 8.49 0.44
CA GLY A 34 -7.42 7.45 0.50
C GLY A 34 -6.12 7.90 -0.17
N HIS A 35 -6.22 8.68 -1.24
CA HIS A 35 -5.05 9.16 -1.97
C HIS A 35 -4.44 10.46 -1.45
N GLN A 36 -5.04 11.09 -0.44
CA GLN A 36 -4.63 12.40 0.08
C GLN A 36 -4.50 13.43 -1.05
N VAL A 37 -5.44 13.36 -2.01
CA VAL A 37 -5.40 14.21 -3.22
C VAL A 37 -5.51 15.68 -2.85
N GLU A 38 -6.29 16.01 -1.82
CA GLU A 38 -6.44 17.38 -1.33
C GLU A 38 -5.11 17.93 -0.77
N GLU A 39 -4.43 17.20 0.12
CA GLU A 39 -3.13 17.62 0.64
C GLU A 39 -2.05 17.68 -0.44
N MET A 40 -2.07 16.75 -1.41
CA MET A 40 -1.15 16.76 -2.54
C MET A 40 -1.31 18.06 -3.35
N LEU A 41 -2.56 18.43 -3.69
CA LEU A 41 -2.84 19.67 -4.40
C LEU A 41 -2.47 20.90 -3.58
N HIS A 42 -2.66 20.87 -2.26
CA HIS A 42 -2.28 21.96 -1.38
C HIS A 42 -0.76 22.20 -1.41
N ILE A 43 0.05 21.14 -1.33
CA ILE A 43 1.52 21.24 -1.43
C ILE A 43 1.93 21.82 -2.78
N LEU A 44 1.40 21.27 -3.88
CA LEU A 44 1.73 21.73 -5.24
C LEU A 44 1.37 23.21 -5.45
N LEU A 45 0.20 23.64 -4.97
CA LEU A 45 -0.24 25.04 -5.04
C LEU A 45 0.64 25.95 -4.18
N ALA A 46 0.98 25.55 -2.96
CA ALA A 46 1.88 26.30 -2.10
C ALA A 46 3.25 26.50 -2.77
N ARG A 47 3.84 25.43 -3.32
CA ARG A 47 5.11 25.49 -4.04
C ARG A 47 5.07 26.43 -5.25
N LEU A 48 4.00 26.37 -6.04
CA LEU A 48 3.79 27.27 -7.19
C LEU A 48 3.69 28.73 -6.77
N LEU A 49 2.94 29.03 -5.70
CA LEU A 49 2.75 30.39 -5.22
C LEU A 49 4.02 30.98 -4.57
N GLU A 50 4.83 30.13 -3.93
CA GLU A 50 6.12 30.50 -3.33
C GLU A 50 7.19 30.81 -4.40
N THR A 51 7.33 29.94 -5.39
CA THR A 51 8.42 30.05 -6.38
C THR A 51 8.06 30.88 -7.61
N GLN A 52 6.76 31.01 -7.93
CA GLN A 52 6.24 31.73 -9.11
C GLN A 52 7.08 31.52 -10.38
N PRO A 53 7.26 30.26 -10.81
CA PRO A 53 8.13 29.93 -11.92
C PRO A 53 7.59 30.49 -13.25
N LEU A 54 8.50 30.80 -14.16
CA LEU A 54 8.17 31.21 -15.53
C LEU A 54 7.44 30.09 -16.30
N ASP A 55 7.78 28.83 -16.02
CA ASP A 55 7.09 27.65 -16.54
C ASP A 55 6.48 26.83 -15.39
N PRO A 56 5.19 27.04 -15.06
CA PRO A 56 4.54 26.36 -13.95
C PRO A 56 4.31 24.87 -14.21
N PHE A 57 4.19 24.44 -15.47
CA PHE A 57 3.94 23.02 -15.76
C PHE A 57 5.21 22.20 -15.60
N GLU A 58 6.34 22.67 -16.14
CA GLU A 58 7.62 22.00 -15.96
C GLU A 58 8.02 21.97 -14.48
N PHE A 59 7.79 23.06 -13.75
CA PHE A 59 8.01 23.11 -12.31
C PHE A 59 7.18 22.07 -11.54
N LEU A 60 5.88 21.93 -11.85
CA LEU A 60 5.03 20.93 -11.22
C LEU A 60 5.48 19.51 -11.53
N ILE A 61 5.88 19.22 -12.77
CA ILE A 61 6.39 17.90 -13.16
C ILE A 61 7.64 17.55 -12.33
N GLN A 62 8.56 18.49 -12.18
CA GLN A 62 9.77 18.28 -11.38
C GLN A 62 9.46 18.16 -9.89
N THR A 63 8.53 18.95 -9.37
CA THR A 63 8.09 18.90 -7.96
C THR A 63 7.48 17.53 -7.64
N LEU A 64 6.63 16.99 -8.51
CA LEU A 64 6.06 15.65 -8.37
C LEU A 64 7.11 14.53 -8.33
N GLN A 65 8.32 14.77 -8.86
CA GLN A 65 9.40 13.77 -8.89
C GLN A 65 10.37 13.89 -7.71
N LYS A 66 10.48 15.06 -7.07
CA LYS A 66 11.56 15.40 -6.14
C LYS A 66 11.12 16.36 -5.03
N ASP A 67 10.02 16.07 -4.35
CA ASP A 67 9.58 16.86 -3.18
C ASP A 67 9.41 15.97 -1.95
N ASP A 68 10.16 16.27 -0.90
CA ASP A 68 10.18 15.49 0.35
C ASP A 68 8.83 15.47 1.07
N GLN A 69 8.00 16.51 0.91
CA GLN A 69 6.67 16.58 1.52
C GLN A 69 5.68 15.70 0.76
N LEU A 70 5.77 15.66 -0.57
CA LEU A 70 5.00 14.72 -1.39
C LEU A 70 5.40 13.27 -1.11
N ASP A 71 6.70 12.98 -0.95
CA ASP A 71 7.18 11.64 -0.55
C ASP A 71 6.66 11.23 0.83
N ALA A 72 6.63 12.16 1.78
CA ALA A 72 6.07 11.91 3.11
C ALA A 72 4.55 11.70 3.05
N LEU A 73 3.85 12.47 2.21
CA LEU A 73 2.42 12.33 1.98
C LEU A 73 2.09 10.98 1.33
N GLU A 74 2.86 10.52 0.34
CA GLU A 74 2.67 9.22 -0.28
C GLU A 74 2.87 8.09 0.73
N LYS A 75 3.89 8.18 1.59
CA LYS A 75 4.10 7.21 2.70
C LYS A 75 2.92 7.20 3.66
N LYS A 76 2.40 8.37 4.03
CA LYS A 76 1.22 8.51 4.91
C LYS A 76 -0.04 7.95 4.24
N ALA A 77 -0.27 8.30 2.98
CA ALA A 77 -1.38 7.80 2.18
C ALA A 77 -1.29 6.28 2.00
N ALA A 78 -0.11 5.70 1.78
CA ALA A 78 0.09 4.25 1.73
C ALA A 78 -0.34 3.56 3.03
N VAL A 79 -0.10 4.18 4.18
CA VAL A 79 -0.59 3.70 5.49
C VAL A 79 -2.12 3.82 5.61
N HIS A 80 -2.74 4.89 5.09
CA HIS A 80 -4.20 5.07 5.11
C HIS A 80 -4.96 4.21 4.08
N ARG A 81 -4.39 4.02 2.88
CA ARG A 81 -4.87 3.11 1.82
C ARG A 81 -4.67 1.66 2.17
N PHE A 82 -3.96 1.38 3.27
CA PHE A 82 -3.73 0.05 3.76
C PHE A 82 -5.04 -0.55 4.27
N ASP A 83 -5.88 -0.99 3.33
CA ASP A 83 -7.21 -1.51 3.57
C ASP A 83 -7.12 -2.97 4.05
N LEU A 84 -6.66 -3.10 5.30
CA LEU A 84 -6.88 -4.27 6.14
C LEU A 84 -8.33 -4.28 6.67
N ARG A 85 -9.32 -3.62 6.06
CA ARG A 85 -10.74 -3.87 6.40
C ARG A 85 -11.26 -5.07 5.63
N ARG A 86 -10.81 -5.26 4.39
CA ARG A 86 -11.22 -6.40 3.53
C ARG A 86 -10.36 -7.64 3.79
N GLU A 87 -10.98 -8.68 4.33
CA GLU A 87 -10.34 -9.96 4.63
C GLU A 87 -9.63 -10.59 3.41
N LYS A 88 -10.20 -10.42 2.21
CA LYS A 88 -9.62 -10.90 0.94
C LYS A 88 -8.23 -10.31 0.68
N THR A 89 -8.08 -8.99 0.87
CA THR A 89 -6.82 -8.29 0.67
C THR A 89 -5.77 -8.76 1.69
N LYS A 90 -6.17 -8.91 2.96
CA LYS A 90 -5.27 -9.46 4.00
C LYS A 90 -4.72 -10.83 3.60
N LYS A 91 -5.61 -11.74 3.21
CA LYS A 91 -5.24 -13.11 2.79
C LYS A 91 -4.28 -13.08 1.60
N GLN A 92 -4.52 -12.21 0.63
CA GLN A 92 -3.65 -12.08 -0.55
C GLN A 92 -2.25 -11.61 -0.17
N LEU A 93 -2.12 -10.60 0.69
CA LEU A 93 -0.82 -10.08 1.12
C LEU A 93 -0.05 -11.06 2.00
N VAL A 94 -0.76 -11.76 2.88
CA VAL A 94 -0.19 -12.84 3.71
C VAL A 94 0.31 -14.00 2.83
N LEU A 95 -0.46 -14.39 1.82
CA LEU A 95 -0.03 -15.39 0.82
C LEU A 95 1.18 -14.92 0.00
N GLN A 96 1.22 -13.64 -0.38
CA GLN A 96 2.37 -13.06 -1.08
C GLN A 96 3.63 -13.12 -0.22
N LEU A 97 3.53 -12.75 1.06
CA LEU A 97 4.63 -12.84 2.02
C LEU A 97 5.11 -14.29 2.16
N TYR A 98 4.19 -15.25 2.37
CA TYR A 98 4.54 -16.67 2.49
C TYR A 98 5.28 -17.19 1.25
N LYS A 99 4.76 -16.91 0.04
CA LYS A 99 5.40 -17.31 -1.22
C LYS A 99 6.80 -16.73 -1.37
N ARG A 100 6.99 -15.46 -1.00
CA ARG A 100 8.31 -14.82 -1.01
C ARG A 100 9.26 -15.50 -0.04
N LEU A 101 8.84 -15.78 1.18
CA LEU A 101 9.67 -16.48 2.17
C LEU A 101 10.07 -17.88 1.69
N VAL A 102 9.16 -18.64 1.05
CA VAL A 102 9.50 -19.95 0.48
C VAL A 102 10.51 -19.83 -0.66
N ALA A 103 10.37 -18.81 -1.51
CA ALA A 103 11.34 -18.56 -2.57
C ALA A 103 12.72 -18.19 -2.01
N LEU A 104 12.76 -17.41 -0.92
CA LEU A 104 14.00 -17.07 -0.21
C LEU A 104 14.62 -18.31 0.44
N GLN A 105 13.81 -19.19 1.05
CA GLN A 105 14.30 -20.47 1.59
C GLN A 105 14.98 -21.30 0.50
N ARG A 106 14.34 -21.43 -0.67
CA ARG A 106 14.91 -22.20 -1.79
C ARG A 106 16.27 -21.69 -2.28
N THR A 107 16.54 -20.39 -2.09
CA THR A 107 17.75 -19.73 -2.62
C THR A 107 18.82 -19.52 -1.55
N GLN A 108 18.44 -19.30 -0.29
CA GLN A 108 19.31 -18.84 0.79
C GLN A 108 19.49 -19.88 1.91
N HIS A 109 18.73 -20.98 1.92
CA HIS A 109 18.84 -21.97 2.99
C HIS A 109 20.17 -22.73 2.92
N LYS A 110 20.80 -22.91 4.09
CA LYS A 110 22.11 -23.59 4.21
C LYS A 110 22.01 -25.08 3.87
N ASP A 111 20.90 -25.71 4.24
CA ASP A 111 20.59 -27.09 3.89
C ASP A 111 19.70 -27.14 2.63
N LYS A 112 20.20 -27.74 1.54
CA LYS A 112 19.48 -27.84 0.26
C LYS A 112 18.31 -28.83 0.29
N LEU A 113 18.29 -29.79 1.21
CA LEU A 113 17.18 -30.75 1.36
C LEU A 113 15.97 -30.07 2.01
N GLU A 114 16.19 -29.28 3.06
CA GLU A 114 15.14 -28.45 3.67
C GLU A 114 14.75 -27.25 2.77
N ALA A 115 15.68 -26.75 1.94
CA ALA A 115 15.42 -25.68 0.98
C ALA A 115 14.33 -26.04 -0.03
N GLN A 116 14.27 -27.31 -0.45
CA GLN A 116 13.30 -27.82 -1.43
C GLN A 116 11.96 -28.21 -0.80
N GLY A 117 11.83 -28.10 0.52
CA GLY A 117 10.60 -28.35 1.25
C GLY A 117 9.42 -27.53 0.70
N VAL A 118 8.23 -28.12 0.77
CA VAL A 118 6.96 -27.44 0.42
C VAL A 118 6.58 -26.40 1.48
N HIS A 119 7.11 -26.56 2.70
CA HIS A 119 6.80 -25.75 3.88
C HIS A 119 7.98 -24.90 4.32
N LEU A 120 7.68 -23.80 5.03
CA LEU A 120 8.69 -22.93 5.60
C LEU A 120 9.35 -23.61 6.81
N ALA A 121 10.67 -23.77 6.77
CA ALA A 121 11.43 -24.23 7.91
C ALA A 121 11.37 -23.18 9.02
N ARG A 122 11.08 -23.60 10.25
CA ARG A 122 10.96 -22.72 11.41
C ARG A 122 12.20 -21.83 11.62
N GLY A 123 13.37 -22.45 11.62
CA GLY A 123 14.64 -21.74 11.83
C GLY A 123 14.97 -20.76 10.70
N PHE A 124 14.54 -21.08 9.47
CA PHE A 124 14.64 -20.13 8.35
C PHE A 124 13.70 -18.95 8.54
N LEU A 125 12.44 -19.20 8.87
CA LEU A 125 11.45 -18.15 9.10
C LEU A 125 11.93 -17.15 10.15
N THR A 126 12.34 -17.63 11.32
CA THR A 126 12.76 -16.75 12.43
C THR A 126 14.05 -16.00 12.12
N ALA A 127 15.03 -16.64 11.46
CA ALA A 127 16.22 -15.96 10.99
C ALA A 127 15.90 -14.89 9.93
N GLN A 128 15.05 -15.21 8.96
CA GLN A 128 14.70 -14.34 7.86
C GLN A 128 13.93 -13.10 8.32
N LEU A 129 13.05 -13.24 9.32
CA LEU A 129 12.27 -12.13 9.90
C LEU A 129 13.15 -11.13 10.66
N ARG A 130 14.37 -11.51 11.07
CA ARG A 130 15.33 -10.61 11.72
C ARG A 130 16.11 -9.74 10.72
N LEU A 131 16.11 -10.10 9.43
CA LEU A 131 16.86 -9.37 8.39
C LEU A 131 16.15 -8.06 7.99
N ASP A 132 16.92 -6.98 7.86
CA ASP A 132 16.38 -5.65 7.53
C ASP A 132 15.66 -5.61 6.18
N GLU A 133 16.13 -6.34 5.18
CA GLU A 133 15.47 -6.44 3.87
C GLU A 133 14.07 -7.07 3.98
N THR A 134 13.91 -8.10 4.82
CA THR A 134 12.62 -8.73 5.07
C THR A 134 11.72 -7.78 5.83
N ARG A 135 12.26 -7.08 6.84
CA ARG A 135 11.52 -6.09 7.63
C ARG A 135 11.02 -4.93 6.77
N CYS A 136 11.86 -4.37 5.90
CA CYS A 136 11.49 -3.30 4.98
C CYS A 136 10.37 -3.74 4.04
N HIS A 137 10.49 -4.94 3.45
CA HIS A 137 9.41 -5.47 2.61
C HIS A 137 8.12 -5.71 3.39
N MET A 138 8.19 -6.26 4.59
CA MET A 138 7.00 -6.44 5.43
C MET A 138 6.39 -5.10 5.83
N GLN A 139 7.18 -4.05 6.02
CA GLN A 139 6.67 -2.70 6.24
C GLN A 139 5.91 -2.17 5.02
N THR A 140 6.33 -2.49 3.79
CA THR A 140 5.54 -2.16 2.59
C THR A 140 4.23 -2.97 2.50
N LEU A 141 4.28 -4.25 2.91
CA LEU A 141 3.13 -5.14 2.88
C LEU A 141 2.21 -5.03 4.09
N PHE A 142 2.63 -4.43 5.20
CA PHE A 142 1.89 -4.31 6.46
C PHE A 142 2.40 -3.10 7.26
N PRO A 143 2.22 -1.85 6.79
CA PRO A 143 2.84 -0.65 7.37
C PRO A 143 2.65 -0.49 8.88
N SER A 144 1.46 -0.82 9.38
CA SER A 144 1.14 -0.69 10.81
C SER A 144 1.35 -1.97 11.61
N HIS A 145 1.37 -3.15 10.96
CA HIS A 145 1.29 -4.45 11.65
C HIS A 145 2.55 -5.31 11.51
N TYR A 146 3.53 -4.90 10.67
CA TYR A 146 4.71 -5.71 10.40
C TYR A 146 5.50 -6.04 11.67
N ARG A 147 5.59 -5.09 12.61
CA ARG A 147 6.30 -5.28 13.89
C ARG A 147 5.61 -6.34 14.73
N ASP A 148 4.29 -6.33 14.80
CA ASP A 148 3.51 -7.28 15.60
C ASP A 148 3.60 -8.69 15.01
N ILE A 149 3.52 -8.81 13.68
CA ILE A 149 3.70 -10.09 12.99
C ILE A 149 5.09 -10.66 13.30
N ILE A 150 6.15 -9.85 13.15
CA ILE A 150 7.52 -10.28 13.43
C ILE A 150 7.67 -10.66 14.91
N ALA A 151 7.23 -9.79 15.82
CA ALA A 151 7.35 -10.01 17.25
C ALA A 151 6.63 -11.29 17.69
N TRP A 152 5.45 -11.57 17.15
CA TRP A 152 4.72 -12.79 17.46
C TRP A 152 5.50 -14.04 17.06
N PHE A 153 6.00 -14.12 15.82
CA PHE A 153 6.76 -15.28 15.36
C PHE A 153 8.09 -15.47 16.09
N LEU A 154 8.73 -14.38 16.53
CA LEU A 154 9.97 -14.45 17.31
C LEU A 154 9.71 -14.85 18.77
N ALA A 155 8.62 -14.38 19.38
CA ALA A 155 8.27 -14.71 20.76
C ALA A 155 7.79 -16.17 20.90
N HIS A 156 7.11 -16.70 19.88
CA HIS A 156 6.56 -18.06 19.89
C HIS A 156 7.43 -19.05 19.08
N GLU A 157 8.73 -18.76 18.93
CA GLU A 157 9.65 -19.58 18.12
C GLU A 157 9.65 -21.06 18.56
N GLU A 158 9.59 -21.35 19.85
CA GLU A 158 9.60 -22.73 20.36
C GLU A 158 8.29 -23.48 20.15
N GLU A 159 7.16 -22.76 20.07
CA GLU A 159 5.81 -23.31 19.87
C GLU A 159 5.50 -23.58 18.40
N LEU A 160 6.30 -23.00 17.49
CA LEU A 160 6.14 -23.22 16.06
C LEU A 160 6.56 -24.65 15.67
N PRO A 161 5.81 -25.31 14.77
CA PRO A 161 6.22 -26.59 14.24
C PRO A 161 7.48 -26.43 13.39
N VAL A 162 8.25 -27.51 13.26
CA VAL A 162 9.51 -27.54 12.49
C VAL A 162 9.29 -27.09 11.04
N ALA A 163 8.15 -27.45 10.45
CA ALA A 163 7.70 -27.00 9.15
C ALA A 163 6.36 -26.26 9.27
N VAL A 164 6.38 -24.97 8.93
CA VAL A 164 5.22 -24.08 8.96
C VAL A 164 4.51 -24.12 7.61
N SER A 165 3.27 -24.61 7.61
CA SER A 165 2.43 -24.65 6.41
C SER A 165 1.84 -23.28 6.07
N VAL A 166 1.38 -23.12 4.82
CA VAL A 166 0.71 -21.89 4.37
C VAL A 166 -0.57 -21.62 5.17
N GLU A 167 -1.30 -22.68 5.54
CA GLU A 167 -2.54 -22.57 6.30
C GLU A 167 -2.29 -22.05 7.71
N GLN A 168 -1.28 -22.61 8.38
CA GLN A 168 -0.92 -22.19 9.74
C GLN A 168 -0.34 -20.77 9.75
N PHE A 169 0.60 -20.48 8.85
CA PHE A 169 1.15 -19.14 8.69
C PHE A 169 0.03 -18.12 8.43
N SER A 170 -0.88 -18.45 7.51
CA SER A 170 -1.98 -17.54 7.15
C SER A 170 -2.93 -17.33 8.31
N LYS A 171 -3.30 -18.41 9.03
CA LYS A 171 -4.16 -18.32 10.20
C LYS A 171 -3.57 -17.41 11.28
N THR A 172 -2.30 -17.58 11.60
CA THR A 172 -1.58 -16.76 12.59
C THR A 172 -1.54 -15.29 12.17
N CYS A 173 -1.08 -14.98 10.95
CA CYS A 173 -1.02 -13.60 10.48
C CYS A 173 -2.41 -12.95 10.46
N MET A 174 -3.44 -13.67 10.04
CA MET A 174 -4.82 -13.16 10.02
C MET A 174 -5.36 -12.89 11.41
N GLN A 175 -5.02 -13.71 12.41
CA GLN A 175 -5.36 -13.44 13.81
C GLN A 175 -4.73 -12.13 14.30
N ILE A 176 -3.42 -11.94 14.08
CA ILE A 176 -2.71 -10.70 14.45
C ILE A 176 -3.31 -9.48 13.74
N LEU A 177 -3.59 -9.59 12.44
CA LEU A 177 -4.21 -8.54 11.64
C LEU A 177 -5.68 -8.26 12.01
N SER A 178 -6.31 -9.10 12.84
CA SER A 178 -7.68 -8.90 13.32
C SER A 178 -7.73 -8.22 14.69
N THR A 179 -6.69 -8.39 15.52
CA THR A 179 -6.70 -7.92 16.91
C THR A 179 -6.66 -6.39 17.04
N GLN A 180 -6.04 -5.68 16.09
CA GLN A 180 -6.02 -4.21 16.08
C GLN A 180 -7.13 -3.56 15.24
N ALA A 181 -7.89 -4.33 14.45
CA ALA A 181 -9.06 -3.79 13.74
C ALA A 181 -10.24 -3.47 14.70
N SER A 182 -10.11 -3.83 15.98
CA SER A 182 -11.11 -3.63 17.04
C SER A 182 -10.67 -2.63 18.11
N ALA A 183 -9.52 -1.96 17.94
CA ALA A 183 -8.97 -0.97 18.86
C ALA A 183 -9.14 0.46 18.33
#